data_AF-A0A6M3LEZ0-F1
#
_entry.id   AF-A0A6M3LEZ0-F1
#
_cell.length_a   1.000
_cell.length_b   1.000
_cell.length_c   1.000
_cell.angle_alpha   90.00
_cell.angle_beta   90.00
_cell.angle_gamma   90.00
#
_symmetry.space_group_name_H-M   'P 1'
#
loop_
_entity.id
_entity.type
_entity.pdbx_description
1 polymer ?
#
loop_
_entity_poly.entity_id
_entity_poly.type
_entity_poly.pdbx_seq_one_letter_code
_entity_poly.pdbx_strand_id
1 'polypeptide(L)' 'MLDEKGRCCGRKPIVYKRDPYRYCPRCDRAYDLDEDRQIPNWAWKQDKNRMWIRKR' A
#
# COMPACT_ATOMS: atom_id res chain seq x y z
N MET A 1 -4.43 -4.77 6.59
CA MET A 1 -3.83 -3.98 7.67
C MET A 1 -2.35 -4.30 7.80
N LEU A 2 -1.59 -3.40 8.43
CA LEU A 2 -0.23 -3.67 8.87
C LEU A 2 -0.27 -4.54 10.13
N ASP A 3 0.82 -5.26 10.44
CA ASP A 3 0.96 -5.94 11.73
C ASP A 3 1.33 -4.95 12.84
N GLU A 4 1.41 -5.42 14.09
CA GLU A 4 1.81 -4.64 15.28
C GLU A 4 3.20 -3.98 15.14
N LYS A 5 4.03 -4.48 14.22
CA LYS A 5 5.37 -3.95 13.92
C LYS A 5 5.35 -3.02 12.70
N GLY A 6 4.17 -2.67 12.19
CA GLY A 6 3.96 -1.82 11.02
C GLY A 6 4.40 -2.45 9.70
N ARG A 7 4.37 -3.78 9.58
CA ARG A 7 4.79 -4.53 8.38
C ARG A 7 3.60 -4.96 7.54
N CYS A 8 3.79 -4.98 6.23
CA CYS A 8 2.89 -5.58 5.26
C CYS A 8 3.59 -6.75 4.56
N CYS A 9 2.94 -7.92 4.51
CA CYS A 9 3.52 -9.14 3.95
C CYS A 9 4.91 -9.47 4.55
N GLY A 10 5.09 -9.23 5.84
CA GLY A 10 6.33 -9.49 6.58
C GLY A 10 7.47 -8.49 6.34
N ARG A 11 7.26 -7.40 5.57
CA ARG A 11 8.26 -6.32 5.40
C ARG A 11 7.69 -4.96 5.77
N LYS A 12 8.53 -4.08 6.29
CA LYS A 12 8.16 -2.67 6.47
C LYS A 12 7.91 -2.06 5.09
N PRO A 13 6.73 -1.49 4.81
CA PRO A 13 6.45 -0.92 3.52
C PRO A 13 7.29 0.34 3.27
N ILE A 14 7.56 0.62 1.99
CA ILE A 14 8.41 1.70 1.49
C ILE A 14 7.73 3.04 1.80
N VAL A 15 8.51 3.98 2.35
CA VAL A 15 8.06 5.35 2.62
C VAL A 15 8.62 6.26 1.53
N TYR A 16 7.77 7.01 0.84
CA TYR A 16 8.19 8.01 -0.13
C TYR A 16 8.36 9.37 0.55
N LYS A 17 9.32 10.19 0.08
CA LYS A 17 9.65 11.47 0.73
C LYS A 17 8.54 12.53 0.65
N ARG A 18 7.64 12.44 -0.34
CA ARG A 18 6.64 13.48 -0.64
C ARG A 18 5.25 13.20 -0.09
N ASP A 19 4.94 11.94 0.18
CA ASP A 19 3.61 11.53 0.64
C ASP A 19 3.77 10.71 1.92
N PRO A 20 2.89 10.90 2.93
CA PRO A 20 2.91 10.11 4.17
C PRO A 20 2.53 8.63 3.94
N TYR A 21 2.32 8.23 2.68
CA TYR A 21 1.84 6.91 2.32
C TYR A 21 2.96 5.87 2.32
N ARG A 22 2.65 4.71 2.90
CA ARG A 22 3.52 3.53 2.83
C ARG A 22 3.05 2.56 1.76
N TYR A 23 3.98 2.09 0.93
CA TYR A 23 3.70 1.15 -0.16
C TYR A 23 4.34 -0.23 0.08
N CYS A 24 3.57 -1.30 -0.07
CA CYS A 24 4.09 -2.66 -0.03
C CYS A 24 4.37 -3.19 -1.45
N PRO A 25 5.63 -3.47 -1.84
CA PRO A 25 5.95 -4.00 -3.16
C PRO A 25 5.59 -5.48 -3.35
N ARG A 26 5.09 -6.18 -2.33
CA ARG A 26 4.68 -7.59 -2.45
C ARG A 26 3.21 -7.78 -2.83
N CYS A 27 2.36 -6.86 -2.38
CA CYS A 27 0.92 -6.95 -2.59
C CYS A 27 0.33 -5.68 -3.20
N ASP A 28 1.19 -4.74 -3.59
CA ASP A 28 0.87 -3.46 -4.22
C ASP A 28 -0.08 -2.54 -3.44
N ARG A 29 -0.27 -2.80 -2.15
CA ARG A 29 -1.14 -1.99 -1.28
C ARG A 29 -0.42 -0.72 -0.80
N ALA A 30 -1.19 0.36 -0.69
CA ALA A 30 -0.78 1.60 -0.05
C ALA A 30 -1.52 1.79 1.28
N TYR A 31 -0.88 2.45 2.23
CA TYR A 31 -1.37 2.67 3.59
C TYR A 31 -1.15 4.12 4.00
N ASP A 32 -2.18 4.73 4.58
CA ASP A 32 -2.08 5.96 5.36
C ASP A 32 -1.79 5.58 6.81
N LEU A 33 -0.73 6.15 7.39
CA LEU A 33 -0.35 5.86 8.77
C LEU A 33 -1.01 6.79 9.78
N ASP A 34 -1.36 8.00 9.36
CA ASP A 34 -1.97 8.98 10.25
C ASP A 34 -3.40 8.53 10.58
N GLU A 35 -4.06 7.91 9.60
CA GLU A 35 -5.41 7.35 9.73
C GLU A 35 -5.43 5.81 9.90
N ASP A 36 -4.25 5.18 10.00
CA ASP A 36 -4.03 3.72 10.08
C ASP A 36 -4.94 2.88 9.15
N ARG A 37 -5.09 3.33 7.88
CA ARG A 37 -5.98 2.69 6.91
C ARG A 37 -5.30 2.35 5.60
N GLN A 38 -5.81 1.32 4.95
CA GLN A 38 -5.42 1.00 3.58
C GLN A 38 -6.08 2.01 2.62
N ILE A 39 -5.27 2.60 1.74
CA ILE A 39 -5.73 3.59 0.76
C ILE A 39 -5.49 3.08 -0.67
N PRO A 40 -6.18 3.66 -1.68
CA PRO A 40 -5.86 3.40 -3.08
C PRO A 40 -4.40 3.75 -3.38
N ASN A 41 -3.68 2.83 -4.02
CA ASN A 41 -2.31 3.10 -4.46
C ASN A 41 -2.32 4.12 -5.61
N TRP A 42 -1.33 5.02 -5.66
CA TRP A 42 -1.16 6.00 -6.73
C TRP A 42 -0.89 5.36 -8.11
N ALA A 43 -0.20 4.22 -8.16
CA ALA A 43 0.22 3.57 -9.41
C ALA A 43 -0.63 2.34 -9.78
N TRP A 44 -1.30 1.71 -8.82
CA TRP A 44 -1.97 0.42 -9.01
C TRP A 44 -3.42 0.46 -8.53
N LYS A 45 -4.30 -0.27 -9.20
CA LYS A 45 -5.67 -0.52 -8.75
C LYS A 45 -6.03 -2.00 -8.92
N GLN A 46 -6.94 -2.49 -8.09
CA GLN A 46 -7.52 -3.81 -8.31
C GLN A 46 -8.62 -3.73 -9.36
N ASP A 47 -8.62 -4.64 -10.33
CA ASP A 47 -9.72 -4.83 -11.25
C ASP A 47 -10.87 -5.64 -10.61
N LYS A 48 -11.93 -5.90 -11.38
CA LYS A 48 -13.08 -6.72 -10.94
C LYS A 48 -12.70 -8.14 -10.49
N ASN A 49 -11.56 -8.66 -10.97
CA ASN A 49 -11.03 -9.98 -10.65
C ASN A 49 -9.97 -9.93 -9.53
N ARG A 50 -9.84 -8.79 -8.83
CA ARG A 50 -8.84 -8.54 -7.78
C ARG A 50 -7.39 -8.57 -8.27
N MET A 51 -7.16 -8.49 -9.58
CA MET A 51 -5.82 -8.39 -10.16
C MET A 51 -5.32 -6.95 -10.10
N TRP A 52 -4.05 -6.76 -9.76
CA TRP A 52 -3.43 -5.45 -9.77
C TRP A 52 -3.08 -5.04 -11.20
N ILE A 53 -3.66 -3.92 -11.64
CA ILE A 53 -3.37 -3.29 -12.93
C ILE A 53 -2.82 -1.89 -12.71
N ARG A 54 -1.86 -1.46 -13.55
CA ARG A 54 -1.36 -0.09 -13.52
C ARG A 54 -2.47 0.89 -13.85
N LYS A 55 -2.56 1.96 -13.08
CA LYS A 55 -3.34 3.14 -13.45
C LYS A 55 -2.64 3.76 -14.67
N ARG A 56 -3.37 3.83 -15.79
CA ARG A 56 -2.97 4.62 -16.96
C ARG A 56 -3.32 6.08 -16.70
#